data_AF-A0A2K9NNH3-F1
#
_entry.id   AF-A0A2K9NNH3-F1
#
_cell.length_a   1.000
_cell.length_b   1.000
_cell.length_c   1.000
_cell.angle_alpha   90.00
_cell.angle_beta   90.00
_cell.angle_gamma   90.00
#
_symmetry.space_group_name_H-M   'P 1'
#
loop_
_entity.id
_entity.type
_entity.pdbx_description
1 polymer ?
#
loop_
_entity_poly.entity_id
_entity_poly.type
_entity_poly.pdbx_seq_one_letter_code
_entity_poly.pdbx_strand_id
1 'polypeptide(L)'
;MTNSNHPSSQNAQRPLLPDEPAPVDDKQRELTERYLLPFKAEIFDLLMDIRLSLDPALSAKFPQCMGKPYPLGRCLEITNAVRHELLVRLATPRIRAEAALRVFLESGGILRSIWGALRGKYFQNATQIGGLYVDVSNDTVDVNKPKIEICLMEECDLVPIRNIRHFIEIATQYWSIDIYVNSVVPSLAPLLPMIGVHKSGKVDLIVANDYMFALSMREQFRDAERWLAEGPLPTENIMKKMRVFIPAELISKSDKPDESIYYCVESRKKKKYLNDLWINKIIEEYIKIYRLLN
;
A
#
# COMPACT_ATOMS: atom_id res chain seq x y z
N MET A 1 25.92 9.20 -22.68
CA MET A 1 25.38 10.37 -21.93
C MET A 1 24.40 9.83 -20.90
N THR A 2 24.90 9.66 -19.68
CA THR A 2 24.24 9.05 -18.53
C THR A 2 23.45 10.11 -17.77
N ASN A 3 22.12 10.00 -17.76
CA ASN A 3 21.28 10.75 -16.81
C ASN A 3 20.94 9.82 -15.63
N SER A 4 21.87 9.77 -14.68
CA SER A 4 21.64 9.32 -13.32
C SER A 4 20.83 10.38 -12.58
N ASN A 5 19.50 10.23 -12.55
CA ASN A 5 18.64 10.95 -11.63
C ASN A 5 18.86 10.40 -10.22
N HIS A 6 19.91 10.88 -9.55
CA HIS A 6 19.97 10.81 -8.11
C HIS A 6 18.78 11.59 -7.54
N PRO A 7 17.99 11.02 -6.61
CA PRO A 7 16.96 11.78 -5.92
C PRO A 7 17.63 12.93 -5.16
N SER A 8 17.21 14.16 -5.47
CA SER A 8 17.74 15.38 -4.90
C SER A 8 17.64 15.37 -3.36
N SER A 9 18.61 16.04 -2.72
CA SER A 9 18.76 16.24 -1.27
C SER A 9 17.58 16.93 -0.57
N GLN A 10 16.51 17.29 -1.30
CA GLN A 10 15.27 17.84 -0.76
C GLN A 10 14.32 16.77 -0.17
N ASN A 11 14.54 15.48 -0.45
CA ASN A 11 13.71 14.40 0.11
C ASN A 11 14.08 14.00 1.54
N ALA A 12 15.16 14.52 2.12
CA ALA A 12 15.67 14.10 3.43
C ALA A 12 14.93 14.71 4.66
N GLN A 13 14.00 15.66 4.47
CA GLN A 13 13.38 16.41 5.57
C GLN A 13 11.88 16.16 5.78
N ARG A 14 11.22 15.36 4.94
CA ARG A 14 9.78 15.07 5.12
C ARG A 14 9.58 13.77 5.89
N PRO A 15 8.64 13.71 6.86
CA PRO A 15 8.24 12.45 7.47
C PRO A 15 7.81 11.44 6.40
N LEU A 16 8.25 10.20 6.54
CA LEU A 16 7.85 9.09 5.67
C LEU A 16 6.37 8.77 5.90
N LEU A 17 5.65 8.47 4.82
CA LEU A 17 4.30 7.91 4.94
C LEU A 17 4.35 6.51 5.58
N PRO A 18 3.22 6.01 6.13
CA PRO A 18 3.06 4.58 6.41
C PRO A 18 3.50 3.78 5.19
N ASP A 19 4.30 2.73 5.40
CA ASP A 19 4.79 1.86 4.33
C ASP A 19 5.62 2.53 3.19
N GLU A 20 5.99 3.81 3.29
CA GLU A 20 6.94 4.40 2.32
C GLU A 20 8.34 3.80 2.52
N PRO A 21 9.00 3.28 1.46
CA PRO A 21 10.40 2.89 1.56
C PRO A 21 11.26 4.03 2.09
N ALA A 22 12.07 3.74 3.11
CA ALA A 22 13.04 4.70 3.61
C ALA A 22 14.23 4.78 2.64
N PRO A 23 14.80 5.99 2.42
CA PRO A 23 16.05 6.12 1.68
C PRO A 23 17.15 5.25 2.29
N VAL A 24 17.93 4.59 1.44
CA VAL A 24 19.14 3.86 1.87
C VAL A 24 20.30 4.86 1.83
N ASP A 25 20.58 5.50 2.96
CA ASP A 25 21.72 6.39 3.13
C ASP A 25 23.04 5.62 3.37
N ASP A 26 24.16 6.33 3.55
CA ASP A 26 25.47 5.72 3.79
C ASP A 26 25.48 4.85 5.04
N LYS A 27 24.77 5.28 6.10
CA LYS A 27 24.67 4.51 7.35
C LYS A 27 23.94 3.19 7.10
N GLN A 28 22.80 3.21 6.39
CA GLN A 28 22.07 1.98 6.10
C GLN A 28 22.85 1.04 5.18
N ARG A 29 23.62 1.56 4.21
CA ARG A 29 24.53 0.75 3.39
C ARG A 29 25.59 0.05 4.26
N GLU A 30 26.32 0.81 5.07
CA GLU A 30 27.38 0.27 5.92
C GLU A 30 26.84 -0.81 6.88
N LEU A 31 25.71 -0.53 7.56
CA LEU A 31 25.09 -1.50 8.46
C LEU A 31 24.62 -2.76 7.72
N THR A 32 24.10 -2.61 6.50
CA THR A 32 23.66 -3.75 5.67
C THR A 32 24.83 -4.62 5.25
N GLU A 33 25.90 -4.01 4.75
CA GLU A 33 27.12 -4.70 4.33
C GLU A 33 27.79 -5.44 5.49
N ARG A 34 27.82 -4.81 6.68
CA ARG A 34 28.48 -5.36 7.85
C ARG A 34 27.69 -6.47 8.54
N TYR A 35 26.38 -6.30 8.68
CA TYR A 35 25.56 -7.16 9.55
C TYR A 35 24.54 -8.02 8.82
N LEU A 36 24.16 -7.70 7.58
CA LEU A 36 23.10 -8.44 6.88
C LEU A 36 23.65 -9.30 5.75
N LEU A 37 24.46 -8.73 4.85
CA LEU A 37 24.99 -9.46 3.69
C LEU A 37 25.79 -10.72 4.04
N PRO A 38 26.66 -10.74 5.08
CA PRO A 38 27.40 -11.93 5.45
C PRO A 38 26.52 -13.09 5.93
N PHE A 39 25.29 -12.78 6.37
CA PHE A 39 24.32 -13.74 6.89
C PHE A 39 23.08 -13.85 5.99
N LYS A 40 23.15 -13.39 4.73
CA LYS A 40 21.98 -13.31 3.83
C LYS A 40 21.32 -14.68 3.64
N ALA A 41 22.11 -15.75 3.52
CA ALA A 41 21.59 -17.11 3.39
C ALA A 41 20.88 -17.56 4.68
N GLU A 42 21.48 -17.36 5.85
CA GLU A 42 20.85 -17.73 7.11
C GLU A 42 19.63 -16.87 7.45
N ILE A 43 19.60 -15.61 7.02
CA ILE A 43 18.43 -14.73 7.11
C ILE A 43 17.31 -15.28 6.21
N PHE A 44 17.63 -15.72 4.98
CA PHE A 44 16.66 -16.38 4.11
C PHE A 44 16.07 -17.63 4.78
N ASP A 45 16.91 -18.50 5.32
CA ASP A 45 16.48 -19.73 6.00
C ASP A 45 15.61 -19.43 7.22
N LEU A 46 15.99 -18.43 8.04
CA LEU A 46 15.20 -17.96 9.16
C LEU A 46 13.80 -17.49 8.72
N LEU A 47 13.73 -16.67 7.67
CA LEU A 47 12.45 -16.15 7.17
C LEU A 47 11.60 -17.27 6.55
N MET A 48 12.23 -18.25 5.90
CA MET A 48 11.55 -19.42 5.36
C MET A 48 10.95 -20.29 6.48
N ASP A 49 11.73 -20.55 7.54
CA ASP A 49 11.25 -21.28 8.72
C ASP A 49 10.04 -20.58 9.34
N ILE A 50 10.14 -19.26 9.57
CA ILE A 50 9.01 -18.46 10.08
C ILE A 50 7.81 -18.59 9.14
N ARG A 51 7.99 -18.36 7.83
CA ARG A 51 6.91 -18.42 6.84
C ARG A 51 6.21 -19.78 6.84
N LEU A 52 6.96 -20.86 6.81
CA LEU A 52 6.41 -22.23 6.80
C LEU A 52 5.69 -22.57 8.10
N SER A 53 6.17 -22.09 9.25
CA SER A 53 5.51 -22.30 10.54
C SER A 53 4.15 -21.59 10.64
N LEU A 54 4.00 -20.44 9.96
CA LEU A 54 2.78 -19.62 9.97
C LEU A 54 1.77 -20.03 8.89
N ASP A 55 2.21 -20.60 7.78
CA ASP A 55 1.38 -20.97 6.62
C ASP A 55 0.12 -21.79 7.00
N PRO A 56 0.17 -22.81 7.90
CA PRO A 56 -1.03 -23.57 8.28
C PRO A 56 -2.10 -22.70 8.95
N ALA A 57 -1.71 -21.84 9.90
CA ALA A 57 -2.64 -20.97 10.62
C ALA A 57 -3.19 -19.87 9.70
N LEU A 58 -2.35 -19.30 8.82
CA LEU A 58 -2.75 -18.30 7.84
C LEU A 58 -3.70 -18.88 6.80
N SER A 59 -3.43 -20.10 6.29
CA SER A 59 -4.31 -20.79 5.35
C SER A 59 -5.68 -21.09 5.96
N ALA A 60 -5.72 -21.53 7.23
CA ALA A 60 -6.99 -21.76 7.93
C ALA A 60 -7.79 -20.46 8.14
N LYS A 61 -7.11 -19.35 8.46
CA LYS A 61 -7.74 -18.05 8.72
C LYS A 61 -8.15 -17.33 7.43
N PHE A 62 -7.38 -17.50 6.36
CA PHE A 62 -7.53 -16.80 5.08
C PHE A 62 -7.51 -17.77 3.89
N PRO A 63 -8.47 -18.71 3.81
CA PRO A 63 -8.40 -19.83 2.86
C PRO A 63 -8.48 -19.41 1.40
N GLN A 64 -9.16 -18.29 1.11
CA GLN A 64 -9.34 -17.79 -0.25
C GLN A 64 -9.28 -16.26 -0.31
N CYS A 65 -8.82 -15.70 -1.44
CA CYS A 65 -8.88 -14.28 -1.78
C CYS A 65 -9.38 -14.14 -3.24
N MET A 66 -10.49 -13.44 -3.46
CA MET A 66 -11.07 -13.24 -4.80
C MET A 66 -11.24 -14.56 -5.59
N GLY A 67 -11.68 -15.63 -4.91
CA GLY A 67 -11.87 -16.96 -5.48
C GLY A 67 -10.58 -17.78 -5.68
N LYS A 68 -9.40 -17.23 -5.38
CA LYS A 68 -8.12 -17.94 -5.46
C LYS A 68 -7.76 -18.53 -4.08
N PRO A 69 -7.19 -19.75 -4.01
CA PRO A 69 -6.77 -20.34 -2.74
C PRO A 69 -5.53 -19.64 -2.17
N TYR A 70 -5.32 -19.76 -0.87
CA TYR A 70 -4.06 -19.42 -0.22
C TYR A 70 -2.86 -20.06 -0.97
N PRO A 71 -1.75 -19.33 -1.21
CA PRO A 71 -1.40 -18.01 -0.68
C PRO A 71 -1.79 -16.83 -1.59
N LEU A 72 -2.51 -17.07 -2.69
CA LEU A 72 -2.73 -16.05 -3.72
C LEU A 72 -3.50 -14.83 -3.16
N GLY A 73 -2.96 -13.64 -3.42
CA GLY A 73 -3.55 -12.37 -2.96
C GLY A 73 -3.46 -12.11 -1.46
N ARG A 74 -2.58 -12.80 -0.72
CA ARG A 74 -2.40 -12.65 0.74
C ARG A 74 -1.04 -12.07 1.15
N CYS A 75 -0.41 -11.27 0.28
CA CYS A 75 0.92 -10.69 0.53
C CYS A 75 0.98 -9.85 1.81
N LEU A 76 -0.06 -9.06 2.09
CA LEU A 76 -0.14 -8.24 3.29
C LEU A 76 -0.17 -9.08 4.57
N GLU A 77 -1.08 -10.06 4.63
CA GLU A 77 -1.29 -10.89 5.81
C GLU A 77 -0.05 -11.72 6.13
N ILE A 78 0.54 -12.33 5.10
CA ILE A 78 1.79 -13.08 5.21
C ILE A 78 2.93 -12.17 5.68
N THR A 79 3.14 -11.03 5.02
CA THR A 79 4.25 -10.11 5.35
C THR A 79 4.14 -9.60 6.78
N ASN A 80 2.93 -9.22 7.21
CA ASN A 80 2.71 -8.74 8.57
C ASN A 80 2.95 -9.84 9.61
N ALA A 81 2.47 -11.06 9.36
CA ALA A 81 2.64 -12.17 10.30
C ALA A 81 4.12 -12.57 10.44
N VAL A 82 4.83 -12.72 9.32
CA VAL A 82 6.26 -13.06 9.32
C VAL A 82 7.08 -11.95 9.99
N ARG A 83 6.81 -10.68 9.69
CA ARG A 83 7.52 -9.55 10.32
C ARG A 83 7.26 -9.50 11.84
N HIS A 84 6.03 -9.75 12.27
CA HIS A 84 5.69 -9.80 13.68
C HIS A 84 6.46 -10.90 14.41
N GLU A 85 6.42 -12.14 13.88
CA GLU A 85 7.16 -13.27 14.45
C GLU A 85 8.67 -13.03 14.43
N LEU A 86 9.21 -12.43 13.36
CA LEU A 86 10.61 -12.04 13.32
C LEU A 86 10.96 -11.13 14.49
N LEU A 87 10.20 -10.05 14.72
CA LEU A 87 10.45 -9.13 15.83
C LEU A 87 10.37 -9.83 17.20
N VAL A 88 9.46 -10.79 17.36
CA VAL A 88 9.37 -11.63 18.57
C VAL A 88 10.62 -12.48 18.74
N ARG A 89 11.13 -13.14 17.70
CA ARG A 89 12.37 -13.94 17.78
C ARG A 89 13.60 -13.09 18.04
N LEU A 90 13.67 -11.90 17.44
CA LEU A 90 14.75 -10.96 17.71
C LEU A 90 14.77 -10.54 19.18
N ALA A 91 13.64 -10.56 19.91
CA ALA A 91 13.56 -10.31 21.36
C ALA A 91 14.55 -11.16 22.17
N THR A 92 14.81 -12.40 21.75
CA THR A 92 15.75 -13.32 22.41
C THR A 92 16.45 -14.18 21.36
N PRO A 93 17.53 -13.68 20.74
CA PRO A 93 18.22 -14.37 19.64
C PRO A 93 18.80 -15.73 20.08
N ARG A 94 18.56 -16.76 19.28
CA ARG A 94 19.02 -18.15 19.50
C ARG A 94 19.96 -18.63 18.41
N ILE A 95 19.89 -18.04 17.22
CA ILE A 95 20.75 -18.38 16.08
C ILE A 95 21.54 -17.17 15.58
N ARG A 96 22.57 -17.42 14.77
CA ARG A 96 23.46 -16.38 14.25
C ARG A 96 22.72 -15.30 13.45
N ALA A 97 21.75 -15.68 12.61
CA ALA A 97 20.98 -14.73 11.81
C ALA A 97 20.14 -13.77 12.68
N GLU A 98 19.50 -14.29 13.73
CA GLU A 98 18.75 -13.47 14.69
C GLU A 98 19.68 -12.53 15.46
N ALA A 99 20.88 -13.00 15.86
CA ALA A 99 21.86 -12.17 16.53
C ALA A 99 22.38 -11.05 15.61
N ALA A 100 22.65 -11.35 14.34
CA ALA A 100 23.09 -10.37 13.35
C ALA A 100 22.01 -9.31 13.08
N LEU A 101 20.75 -9.73 12.89
CA LEU A 101 19.61 -8.83 12.75
C LEU A 101 19.39 -7.98 14.02
N ARG A 102 19.56 -8.56 15.21
CA ARG A 102 19.45 -7.82 16.47
C ARG A 102 20.51 -6.72 16.56
N VAL A 103 21.78 -7.05 16.32
CA VAL A 103 22.88 -6.08 16.36
C VAL A 103 22.71 -5.00 15.29
N PHE A 104 22.22 -5.37 14.10
CA PHE A 104 21.87 -4.42 13.04
C PHE A 104 20.84 -3.38 13.52
N LEU A 105 19.74 -3.82 14.15
CA LEU A 105 18.71 -2.92 14.68
C LEU A 105 19.23 -2.05 15.83
N GLU A 106 19.98 -2.62 16.76
CA GLU A 106 20.60 -1.88 17.88
C GLU A 106 21.60 -0.83 17.40
N SER A 107 22.22 -1.05 16.24
CA SER A 107 23.11 -0.08 15.57
C SER A 107 22.35 1.04 14.83
N GLY A 108 21.01 1.04 14.88
CA GLY A 108 20.15 1.99 14.18
C GLY A 108 19.82 1.59 12.74
N GLY A 109 19.89 0.29 12.43
CA GLY A 109 19.39 -0.27 11.19
C GLY A 109 17.88 -0.16 11.07
N ILE A 110 17.38 0.07 9.87
CA ILE A 110 15.94 0.20 9.59
C ILE A 110 15.32 -1.19 9.39
N LEU A 111 14.22 -1.48 10.09
CA LEU A 111 13.30 -2.55 9.73
C LEU A 111 11.89 -1.98 9.69
N ARG A 112 11.27 -1.98 8.52
CA ARG A 112 9.92 -1.44 8.36
C ARG A 112 9.13 -2.16 7.28
N SER A 113 7.82 -2.10 7.44
CA SER A 113 6.89 -2.42 6.35
C SER A 113 7.07 -1.43 5.21
N ILE A 114 6.97 -1.93 3.98
CA ILE A 114 6.98 -1.13 2.75
C ILE A 114 5.89 -1.57 1.78
N TRP A 115 5.39 -0.63 1.00
CA TRP A 115 4.42 -0.83 -0.06
C TRP A 115 4.68 0.10 -1.23
N GLY A 116 4.47 -0.42 -2.44
CA GLY A 116 4.70 0.36 -3.65
C GLY A 116 4.41 -0.41 -4.93
N ALA A 117 4.77 0.22 -6.05
CA ALA A 117 4.74 -0.41 -7.36
C ALA A 117 6.06 -1.16 -7.59
N LEU A 118 5.98 -2.49 -7.68
CA LEU A 118 7.10 -3.35 -8.01
C LEU A 118 7.20 -3.50 -9.52
N ARG A 119 8.33 -3.09 -10.10
CA ARG A 119 8.67 -3.22 -11.53
C ARG A 119 7.60 -2.62 -12.45
N GLY A 120 6.91 -1.58 -11.96
CA GLY A 120 5.80 -0.91 -12.64
C GLY A 120 4.59 -1.80 -12.95
N LYS A 121 4.45 -2.96 -12.29
CA LYS A 121 3.43 -3.97 -12.65
C LYS A 121 2.50 -4.37 -11.53
N TYR A 122 3.00 -4.44 -10.30
CA TYR A 122 2.26 -5.01 -9.18
C TYR A 122 2.31 -4.09 -7.97
N PHE A 123 1.23 -4.06 -7.20
CA PHE A 123 1.33 -3.59 -5.82
C PHE A 123 1.91 -4.70 -4.97
N GLN A 124 2.96 -4.38 -4.20
CA GLN A 124 3.64 -5.36 -3.37
C GLN A 124 3.79 -4.87 -1.94
N ASN A 125 3.48 -5.74 -0.98
CA ASN A 125 3.88 -5.57 0.41
C ASN A 125 5.17 -6.33 0.66
N ALA A 126 6.12 -5.68 1.30
CA ALA A 126 7.40 -6.28 1.66
C ALA A 126 7.90 -5.68 2.98
N THR A 127 9.06 -6.13 3.43
CA THR A 127 9.80 -5.53 4.54
C THR A 127 11.11 -4.96 4.00
N GLN A 128 11.41 -3.71 4.34
CA GLN A 128 12.76 -3.17 4.19
C GLN A 128 13.58 -3.53 5.41
N ILE A 129 14.75 -4.13 5.21
CA ILE A 129 15.75 -4.35 6.27
C ILE A 129 17.06 -3.69 5.82
N GLY A 130 17.29 -2.46 6.27
CA GLY A 130 18.39 -1.61 5.81
C GLY A 130 18.32 -1.35 4.31
N GLY A 131 19.36 -1.78 3.59
CA GLY A 131 19.45 -1.75 2.14
C GLY A 131 18.80 -2.94 1.44
N LEU A 132 18.21 -3.89 2.17
CA LEU A 132 17.56 -5.06 1.60
C LEU A 132 16.06 -4.85 1.42
N TYR A 133 15.58 -5.22 0.23
CA TYR A 133 14.20 -5.57 -0.04
C TYR A 133 13.98 -7.03 0.36
N VAL A 134 12.99 -7.28 1.23
CA VAL A 134 12.65 -8.62 1.72
C VAL A 134 11.17 -8.88 1.48
N ASP A 135 10.86 -9.66 0.45
CA ASP A 135 9.51 -10.12 0.16
C ASP A 135 9.36 -11.58 0.58
N VAL A 136 8.63 -11.80 1.66
CA VAL A 136 8.34 -13.13 2.20
C VAL A 136 7.07 -13.74 1.61
N SER A 137 6.53 -13.13 0.56
CA SER A 137 5.25 -13.41 -0.07
C SER A 137 5.31 -13.35 -1.60
N ASN A 138 6.48 -13.60 -2.18
CA ASN A 138 6.70 -13.48 -3.63
C ASN A 138 5.88 -14.51 -4.45
N ASP A 139 5.43 -15.59 -3.81
CA ASP A 139 4.55 -16.63 -4.38
C ASP A 139 3.05 -16.25 -4.42
N THR A 140 2.68 -15.07 -3.93
CA THR A 140 1.27 -14.67 -3.78
C THR A 140 0.61 -14.11 -5.04
N VAL A 141 1.39 -13.85 -6.09
CA VAL A 141 0.87 -13.51 -7.44
C VAL A 141 0.96 -14.72 -8.38
N ASP A 142 2.01 -15.51 -8.23
CA ASP A 142 2.28 -16.72 -9.00
C ASP A 142 2.93 -17.75 -8.06
N VAL A 143 2.21 -18.84 -7.79
CA VAL A 143 2.62 -19.91 -6.87
C VAL A 143 3.87 -20.67 -7.32
N ASN A 144 4.28 -20.52 -8.58
CA ASN A 144 5.50 -21.15 -9.10
C ASN A 144 6.77 -20.36 -8.77
N LYS A 145 6.63 -19.13 -8.28
CA LYS A 145 7.77 -18.33 -7.81
C LYS A 145 8.30 -18.84 -6.47
N PRO A 146 9.57 -18.57 -6.13
CA PRO A 146 10.05 -18.76 -4.76
C PRO A 146 9.19 -17.99 -3.77
N LYS A 147 8.93 -18.58 -2.59
CA LYS A 147 8.15 -17.93 -1.53
C LYS A 147 8.78 -16.63 -1.04
N ILE A 148 10.12 -16.60 -1.02
CA ILE A 148 10.92 -15.50 -0.49
C ILE A 148 11.85 -14.95 -1.57
N GLU A 149 11.92 -13.62 -1.69
CA GLU A 149 12.91 -12.89 -2.49
C GLU A 149 13.66 -11.91 -1.58
N ILE A 150 14.99 -11.92 -1.66
CA ILE A 150 15.87 -10.96 -0.96
C ILE A 150 16.88 -10.39 -1.95
N CYS A 151 16.79 -9.09 -2.22
CA CYS A 151 17.74 -8.36 -3.06
C CYS A 151 18.01 -6.97 -2.49
N LEU A 152 18.94 -6.22 -3.09
CA LEU A 152 19.14 -4.83 -2.69
C LEU A 152 17.92 -4.00 -3.11
N MET A 153 17.61 -2.95 -2.34
CA MET A 153 16.52 -2.01 -2.64
C MET A 153 16.70 -1.35 -4.02
N GLU A 154 17.94 -1.10 -4.44
CA GLU A 154 18.25 -0.53 -5.76
C GLU A 154 18.06 -1.52 -6.92
N GLU A 155 18.07 -2.82 -6.64
CA GLU A 155 17.89 -3.89 -7.63
C GLU A 155 16.42 -4.34 -7.75
N CYS A 156 15.60 -4.10 -6.73
CA CYS A 156 14.24 -4.63 -6.67
C CYS A 156 13.25 -3.90 -7.61
N ASP A 157 13.54 -2.64 -7.95
CA ASP A 157 12.66 -1.73 -8.69
C ASP A 157 11.27 -1.56 -8.02
N LEU A 158 11.26 -1.50 -6.68
CA LEU A 158 10.10 -1.08 -5.90
C LEU A 158 10.14 0.44 -5.73
N VAL A 159 9.11 1.12 -6.24
CA VAL A 159 8.96 2.57 -6.09
C VAL A 159 7.70 2.91 -5.28
N PRO A 160 7.76 3.94 -4.41
CA PRO A 160 6.56 4.42 -3.72
C PRO A 160 5.51 4.94 -4.72
N ILE A 161 4.24 4.78 -4.37
CA ILE A 161 3.16 5.37 -5.16
C ILE A 161 3.22 6.89 -5.03
N ARG A 162 3.30 7.59 -6.17
CA ARG A 162 3.66 9.01 -6.21
C ARG A 162 2.44 9.91 -6.06
N ASN A 163 1.33 9.46 -6.62
CA ASN A 163 0.05 10.16 -6.73
C ASN A 163 -1.01 9.15 -7.21
N ILE A 164 -2.27 9.59 -7.24
CA ILE A 164 -3.45 8.88 -7.71
C ILE A 164 -3.28 8.44 -9.17
N ARG A 165 -2.67 9.25 -10.03
CA ARG A 165 -2.43 8.86 -11.44
C ARG A 165 -1.50 7.64 -11.52
N HIS A 166 -0.38 7.66 -10.80
CA HIS A 166 0.53 6.52 -10.69
C HIS A 166 -0.17 5.30 -10.08
N PHE A 167 -1.02 5.49 -9.07
CA PHE A 167 -1.84 4.42 -8.51
C PHE A 167 -2.75 3.79 -9.57
N ILE A 168 -3.49 4.60 -10.33
CA ILE A 168 -4.44 4.17 -11.37
C ILE A 168 -3.72 3.39 -12.47
N GLU A 169 -2.57 3.88 -12.93
CA GLU A 169 -1.75 3.20 -13.94
C GLU A 169 -1.44 1.75 -13.54
N ILE A 170 -1.05 1.53 -12.28
CA ILE A 170 -0.74 0.21 -11.75
C ILE A 170 -2.01 -0.60 -11.49
N ALA A 171 -3.02 0.00 -10.86
CA ALA A 171 -4.27 -0.69 -10.49
C ALA A 171 -5.05 -1.19 -11.71
N THR A 172 -5.16 -0.39 -12.76
CA THR A 172 -5.86 -0.77 -14.01
C THR A 172 -5.18 -1.98 -14.67
N GLN A 173 -3.85 -2.02 -14.69
CA GLN A 173 -3.10 -3.15 -15.25
C GLN A 173 -3.17 -4.38 -14.35
N TYR A 174 -2.83 -4.21 -13.07
CA TYR A 174 -2.68 -5.31 -12.13
C TYR A 174 -4.02 -5.96 -11.76
N TRP A 175 -5.02 -5.14 -11.42
CA TRP A 175 -6.33 -5.61 -10.99
C TRP A 175 -7.32 -5.76 -12.15
N SER A 176 -6.95 -5.32 -13.36
CA SER A 176 -7.82 -5.38 -14.54
C SER A 176 -9.17 -4.68 -14.29
N ILE A 177 -9.13 -3.48 -13.70
CA ILE A 177 -10.32 -2.67 -13.37
C ILE A 177 -10.34 -1.37 -14.16
N ASP A 178 -11.55 -0.86 -14.42
CA ASP A 178 -11.74 0.50 -14.90
C ASP A 178 -11.90 1.45 -13.71
N ILE A 179 -11.28 2.65 -13.78
CA ILE A 179 -11.32 3.62 -12.69
C ILE A 179 -11.88 4.96 -13.18
N TYR A 180 -12.88 5.45 -12.46
CA TYR A 180 -13.62 6.68 -12.73
C TYR A 180 -13.48 7.66 -11.55
N VAL A 181 -13.85 8.91 -11.79
CA VAL A 181 -13.94 9.92 -10.72
C VAL A 181 -15.10 9.61 -9.79
N ASN A 182 -14.92 9.82 -8.48
CA ASN A 182 -16.01 9.77 -7.53
C ASN A 182 -16.90 11.02 -7.65
N SER A 183 -17.87 10.99 -8.56
CA SER A 183 -18.95 11.99 -8.66
C SER A 183 -20.21 11.59 -7.89
N VAL A 184 -20.23 10.41 -7.25
CA VAL A 184 -21.44 9.85 -6.63
C VAL A 184 -21.53 10.18 -5.14
N VAL A 185 -20.40 10.19 -4.42
CA VAL A 185 -20.32 10.45 -2.97
C VAL A 185 -19.36 11.59 -2.67
N PRO A 186 -19.75 12.86 -2.90
CA PRO A 186 -18.85 14.01 -2.88
C PRO A 186 -18.14 14.24 -1.55
N SER A 187 -18.82 13.99 -0.43
CA SER A 187 -18.27 14.20 0.91
C SER A 187 -17.05 13.33 1.21
N LEU A 188 -16.95 12.17 0.56
CA LEU A 188 -15.84 11.21 0.72
C LEU A 188 -14.70 11.46 -0.27
N ALA A 189 -14.94 12.20 -1.35
CA ALA A 189 -14.00 12.40 -2.45
C ALA A 189 -12.61 12.92 -2.05
N PRO A 190 -12.42 13.74 -0.99
CA PRO A 190 -11.08 14.16 -0.57
C PRO A 190 -10.13 12.99 -0.21
N LEU A 191 -10.67 11.88 0.30
CA LEU A 191 -9.90 10.68 0.65
C LEU A 191 -10.21 9.48 -0.27
N LEU A 192 -11.38 9.48 -0.91
CA LEU A 192 -11.88 8.41 -1.79
C LEU A 192 -12.28 9.00 -3.15
N PRO A 193 -11.34 9.51 -3.96
CA PRO A 193 -11.66 10.22 -5.20
C PRO A 193 -11.96 9.28 -6.38
N MET A 194 -11.89 7.96 -6.19
CA MET A 194 -11.94 6.96 -7.26
C MET A 194 -13.11 5.98 -7.08
N ILE A 195 -13.78 5.68 -8.18
CA ILE A 195 -14.73 4.56 -8.31
C ILE A 195 -14.07 3.50 -9.18
N GLY A 196 -13.99 2.26 -8.71
CA GLY A 196 -13.46 1.13 -9.44
C GLY A 196 -14.58 0.23 -9.95
N VAL A 197 -14.43 -0.27 -11.17
CA VAL A 197 -15.34 -1.25 -11.79
C VAL A 197 -14.55 -2.47 -12.17
N HIS A 198 -14.86 -3.60 -11.55
CA HIS A 198 -14.25 -4.89 -11.84
C HIS A 198 -14.89 -5.53 -13.08
N LYS A 199 -14.15 -6.42 -13.75
CA LYS A 199 -14.67 -7.25 -14.86
C LYS A 199 -15.92 -8.06 -14.50
N SER A 200 -16.11 -8.41 -13.23
CA SER A 200 -17.32 -9.06 -12.73
C SER A 200 -18.56 -8.14 -12.71
N GLY A 201 -18.39 -6.85 -12.99
CA GLY A 201 -19.44 -5.83 -12.87
C GLY A 201 -19.63 -5.28 -11.46
N LYS A 202 -18.80 -5.70 -10.50
CA LYS A 202 -18.74 -5.13 -9.14
C LYS A 202 -18.20 -3.71 -9.19
N VAL A 203 -18.83 -2.81 -8.42
CA VAL A 203 -18.46 -1.40 -8.33
C VAL A 203 -18.13 -1.06 -6.88
N ASP A 204 -17.00 -0.40 -6.64
CA ASP A 204 -16.54 -0.02 -5.29
C ASP A 204 -15.93 1.39 -5.27
N LEU A 205 -15.94 2.03 -4.10
CA LEU A 205 -15.06 3.16 -3.83
C LEU A 205 -13.65 2.64 -3.54
N ILE A 206 -12.67 3.10 -4.33
CA ILE A 206 -11.30 2.59 -4.25
C ILE A 206 -10.47 3.48 -3.30
N VAL A 207 -10.01 2.86 -2.22
CA VAL A 207 -8.81 3.26 -1.49
C VAL A 207 -7.98 2.02 -1.24
N ALA A 208 -6.68 2.10 -1.53
CA ALA A 208 -5.83 0.91 -1.50
C ALA A 208 -5.47 0.48 -0.08
N ASN A 209 -5.09 1.46 0.76
CA ASN A 209 -4.52 1.26 2.10
C ASN A 209 -4.25 2.61 2.79
N ASP A 210 -3.69 2.54 4.00
CA ASP A 210 -3.26 3.69 4.82
C ASP A 210 -2.21 4.57 4.14
N TYR A 211 -1.34 3.99 3.29
CA TYR A 211 -0.39 4.76 2.48
C TYR A 211 -1.13 5.79 1.62
N MET A 212 -2.18 5.37 0.90
CA MET A 212 -2.93 6.25 0.00
C MET A 212 -3.72 7.33 0.76
N PHE A 213 -4.24 7.02 1.96
CA PHE A 213 -4.84 8.03 2.84
C PHE A 213 -3.80 9.06 3.28
N ALA A 214 -2.64 8.61 3.77
CA ALA A 214 -1.56 9.47 4.23
C ALA A 214 -0.99 10.33 3.08
N LEU A 215 -0.88 9.77 1.88
CA LEU A 215 -0.50 10.52 0.67
C LEU A 215 -1.52 11.63 0.37
N SER A 216 -2.82 11.31 0.41
CA SER A 216 -3.89 12.28 0.14
C SER A 216 -3.87 13.44 1.15
N MET A 217 -3.60 13.15 2.42
CA MET A 217 -3.46 14.15 3.48
C MET A 217 -2.20 15.01 3.31
N ARG A 218 -1.06 14.38 3.00
CA ARG A 218 0.21 15.08 2.72
C ARG A 218 0.07 16.09 1.59
N GLU A 219 -0.63 15.70 0.53
CA GLU A 219 -0.90 16.55 -0.63
C GLU A 219 -2.12 17.48 -0.43
N GLN A 220 -2.72 17.50 0.77
CA GLN A 220 -3.86 18.35 1.12
C GLN A 220 -5.01 18.24 0.10
N PHE A 221 -5.29 17.01 -0.35
CA PHE A 221 -6.34 16.66 -1.31
C PHE A 221 -6.18 17.28 -2.71
N ARG A 222 -5.04 17.90 -3.03
CA ARG A 222 -4.80 18.51 -4.36
C ARG A 222 -4.78 17.49 -5.47
N ASP A 223 -4.24 16.32 -5.16
CA ASP A 223 -4.16 15.24 -6.13
C ASP A 223 -5.53 14.61 -6.41
N ALA A 224 -6.37 14.49 -5.37
CA ALA A 224 -7.77 14.11 -5.50
C ALA A 224 -8.55 15.11 -6.35
N GLU A 225 -8.41 16.41 -6.07
CA GLU A 225 -9.01 17.49 -6.87
C GLU A 225 -8.65 17.40 -8.35
N ARG A 226 -7.36 17.20 -8.66
CA ARG A 226 -6.89 17.05 -10.04
C ARG A 226 -7.48 15.81 -10.71
N TRP A 227 -7.50 14.67 -10.04
CA TRP A 227 -8.15 13.46 -10.58
C TRP A 227 -9.64 13.68 -10.86
N LEU A 228 -10.38 14.30 -9.93
CA LEU A 228 -11.80 14.56 -10.09
C LEU A 228 -12.10 15.51 -11.27
N ALA A 229 -11.17 16.41 -11.61
CA ALA A 229 -11.30 17.33 -12.74
C ALA A 229 -10.92 16.71 -14.09
N GLU A 230 -9.95 15.79 -14.11
CA GLU A 230 -9.35 15.25 -15.35
C GLU A 230 -9.80 13.83 -15.69
N GLY A 231 -10.28 13.07 -14.71
CA GLY A 231 -10.61 11.66 -14.85
C GLY A 231 -11.95 11.42 -15.58
N PRO A 232 -12.18 10.20 -16.07
CA PRO A 232 -13.41 9.86 -16.77
C PRO A 232 -14.58 9.80 -15.78
N LEU A 233 -15.74 10.29 -16.22
CA LEU A 233 -16.99 10.17 -15.47
C LEU A 233 -17.52 8.73 -15.50
N PRO A 234 -18.05 8.22 -14.37
CA PRO A 234 -18.77 6.96 -14.38
C PRO A 234 -20.00 7.07 -15.30
N THR A 235 -20.33 5.99 -16.01
CA THR A 235 -21.55 5.94 -16.82
C THR A 235 -22.79 5.99 -15.94
N GLU A 236 -23.94 6.37 -16.51
CA GLU A 236 -25.22 6.41 -15.79
C GLU A 236 -25.56 5.07 -15.10
N ASN A 237 -25.25 3.95 -15.77
CA ASN A 237 -25.45 2.62 -15.21
C ASN A 237 -24.56 2.36 -13.98
N ILE A 238 -23.30 2.80 -14.01
CA ILE A 238 -22.39 2.69 -12.87
C ILE A 238 -22.91 3.54 -11.70
N MET A 239 -23.28 4.80 -11.98
CA MET A 239 -23.83 5.70 -10.96
C MET A 239 -25.10 5.13 -10.33
N LYS A 240 -26.03 4.61 -11.15
CA LYS A 240 -27.26 3.98 -10.68
C LYS A 240 -26.99 2.79 -9.78
N LYS A 241 -26.06 1.91 -10.15
CA LYS A 241 -25.66 0.76 -9.32
C LYS A 241 -25.12 1.21 -7.95
N MET A 242 -24.27 2.23 -7.92
CA MET A 242 -23.74 2.73 -6.64
C MET A 242 -24.82 3.33 -5.75
N ARG A 243 -25.71 4.17 -6.32
CA ARG A 243 -26.77 4.87 -5.57
C ARG A 243 -27.72 3.94 -4.82
N VAL A 244 -27.87 2.69 -5.26
CA VAL A 244 -28.70 1.68 -4.56
C VAL A 244 -28.17 1.40 -3.14
N PHE A 245 -26.86 1.49 -2.93
CA PHE A 245 -26.20 1.10 -1.68
C PHE A 245 -25.71 2.29 -0.85
N ILE A 246 -25.84 3.52 -1.36
CA ILE A 246 -25.35 4.73 -0.69
C ILE A 246 -26.52 5.40 0.04
N PRO A 247 -26.38 5.76 1.32
CA PRO A 247 -27.37 6.57 2.04
C PRO A 247 -27.73 7.85 1.30
N ALA A 248 -29.02 8.19 1.22
CA ALA A 248 -29.52 9.29 0.40
C ALA A 248 -28.86 10.65 0.72
N GLU A 249 -28.48 10.87 1.98
CA GLU A 249 -27.80 12.07 2.47
C GLU A 249 -26.35 12.22 1.97
N LEU A 250 -25.74 11.15 1.48
CA LEU A 250 -24.37 11.14 0.96
C LEU A 250 -24.32 11.21 -0.57
N ILE A 251 -25.45 10.97 -1.25
CA ILE A 251 -25.53 10.97 -2.71
C ILE A 251 -25.40 12.41 -3.23
N SER A 252 -24.54 12.61 -4.24
CA SER A 252 -24.39 13.87 -4.97
C SER A 252 -25.73 14.36 -5.53
N LYS A 253 -25.96 15.67 -5.52
CA LYS A 253 -27.14 16.27 -6.18
C LYS A 253 -26.94 16.43 -7.69
N SER A 254 -25.72 16.20 -8.16
CA SER A 254 -25.31 16.32 -9.56
C SER A 254 -24.52 15.08 -10.00
N ASP A 255 -24.65 14.69 -11.27
CA ASP A 255 -23.85 13.62 -11.88
C ASP A 255 -22.43 14.10 -12.25
N LYS A 256 -22.15 15.40 -12.08
CA LYS A 256 -20.85 16.03 -12.36
C LYS A 256 -19.92 16.01 -11.15
N PRO A 257 -18.60 16.16 -11.33
CA PRO A 257 -17.64 16.08 -10.23
C PRO A 257 -17.53 17.39 -9.44
N ASP A 258 -18.28 18.43 -9.80
CA ASP A 258 -18.19 19.77 -9.21
C ASP A 258 -18.36 19.77 -7.68
N GLU A 259 -19.31 18.99 -7.16
CA GLU A 259 -19.51 18.84 -5.71
C GLU A 259 -18.30 18.17 -5.05
N SER A 260 -17.76 17.11 -5.66
CA SER A 260 -16.59 16.39 -5.13
C SER A 260 -15.36 17.28 -5.11
N ILE A 261 -15.15 18.07 -6.17
CA ILE A 261 -14.08 19.08 -6.27
C ILE A 261 -14.26 20.13 -5.18
N TYR A 262 -15.49 20.62 -4.97
CA TYR A 262 -15.80 21.57 -3.90
C TYR A 262 -15.43 21.01 -2.52
N TYR A 263 -15.75 19.75 -2.23
CA TYR A 263 -15.38 19.11 -0.96
C TYR A 263 -13.85 19.02 -0.78
N CYS A 264 -13.08 18.74 -1.82
CA CYS A 264 -11.60 18.77 -1.76
C CYS A 264 -11.10 20.17 -1.40
N VAL A 265 -11.60 21.20 -2.08
CA VAL A 265 -11.19 22.59 -1.87
C VAL A 265 -11.56 23.08 -0.47
N GLU A 266 -12.80 22.85 -0.03
CA GLU A 266 -13.27 23.27 1.29
C GLU A 266 -12.59 22.51 2.42
N SER A 267 -12.37 21.21 2.27
CA SER A 267 -11.66 20.40 3.26
C SER A 267 -10.21 20.87 3.42
N ARG A 268 -9.54 21.23 2.32
CA ARG A 268 -8.21 21.85 2.35
C ARG A 268 -8.23 23.21 3.05
N LYS A 269 -9.14 24.11 2.70
CA LYS A 269 -9.27 25.44 3.35
C LYS A 269 -9.48 25.33 4.86
N LYS A 270 -10.30 24.36 5.28
CA LYS A 270 -10.59 24.07 6.70
C LYS A 270 -9.52 23.20 7.38
N LYS A 271 -8.41 22.91 6.70
CA LYS A 271 -7.29 22.07 7.19
C LYS A 271 -7.73 20.71 7.73
N LYS A 272 -8.73 20.09 7.09
CA LYS A 272 -9.27 18.78 7.50
C LYS A 272 -8.23 17.65 7.44
N TYR A 273 -7.17 17.82 6.64
CA TYR A 273 -6.02 16.91 6.58
C TYR A 273 -5.19 16.86 7.88
N LEU A 274 -5.49 17.72 8.87
CA LEU A 274 -4.92 17.70 10.23
C LEU A 274 -5.94 17.29 11.30
N ASN A 275 -7.15 16.86 10.91
CA ASN A 275 -8.25 16.61 11.82
C ASN A 275 -8.60 15.12 11.87
N ASP A 276 -8.02 14.40 12.83
CA ASP A 276 -8.20 12.95 13.00
C ASP A 276 -9.66 12.55 13.21
N LEU A 277 -10.46 13.36 13.92
CA LEU A 277 -11.88 13.08 14.12
C LEU A 277 -12.65 13.11 12.80
N TRP A 278 -12.31 14.04 11.91
CA TRP A 278 -12.92 14.09 10.58
C TRP A 278 -12.46 12.93 9.71
N ILE A 279 -11.17 12.59 9.75
CA ILE A 279 -10.61 11.45 9.00
C ILE A 279 -11.30 10.15 9.43
N ASN A 280 -11.40 9.89 10.74
CA ASN A 280 -12.05 8.71 11.28
C ASN A 280 -13.52 8.63 10.86
N LYS A 281 -14.24 9.76 10.87
CA LYS A 281 -15.63 9.81 10.38
C LYS A 281 -15.74 9.40 8.91
N ILE A 282 -14.85 9.90 8.04
CA ILE A 282 -14.84 9.53 6.61
C ILE A 282 -14.56 8.03 6.44
N ILE A 283 -13.61 7.48 7.21
CA ILE A 283 -13.30 6.04 7.21
C ILE A 283 -14.50 5.21 7.69
N GLU A 284 -15.19 5.64 8.76
CA GLU A 284 -16.40 4.97 9.25
C GLU A 284 -17.53 4.98 8.21
N GLU A 285 -17.75 6.11 7.51
CA GLU A 285 -18.71 6.21 6.41
C GLU A 285 -18.33 5.29 5.25
N TYR A 286 -17.04 5.25 4.88
CA TYR A 286 -16.54 4.32 3.88
C TYR A 286 -16.77 2.85 4.27
N ILE A 287 -16.45 2.45 5.50
CA ILE A 287 -16.65 1.08 5.98
C ILE A 287 -18.14 0.69 5.91
N LYS A 288 -19.06 1.60 6.24
CA LYS A 288 -20.50 1.37 6.11
C LYS A 288 -20.88 1.11 4.66
N ILE A 289 -20.42 1.94 3.72
CA ILE A 289 -20.69 1.77 2.28
C ILE A 289 -20.06 0.46 1.77
N TYR A 290 -18.81 0.18 2.13
CA TYR A 290 -18.10 -1.03 1.72
C TYR A 290 -18.83 -2.31 2.12
N ARG A 291 -19.42 -2.35 3.33
CA ARG A 291 -20.24 -3.47 3.80
C ARG A 291 -21.59 -3.62 3.09
N LEU A 292 -22.08 -2.56 2.43
CA LEU A 292 -23.31 -2.63 1.64
C LEU A 292 -23.03 -3.07 0.20
N LEU A 293 -21.78 -2.90 -0.28
CA LEU A 293 -21.34 -3.29 -1.61
C LEU A 293 -20.77 -4.72 -1.70
N ASN A 294 -20.55 -5.40 -0.55
CA ASN A 294 -20.00 -6.76 -0.43
C ASN A 294 -20.91 -7.66 0.39
#